data_AF-A0A8J8DI91-F1
#
_entry.id   AF-A0A8J8DI91-F1
#
_cell.length_a   1.000
_cell.length_b   1.000
_cell.length_c   1.000
_cell.angle_alpha   90.00
_cell.angle_beta   90.00
_cell.angle_gamma   90.00
#
_symmetry.space_group_name_H-M   'P 1'
#
loop_
_entity.id
_entity.type
_entity.pdbx_description
1 polymer ?
#
loop_
_entity_poly.entity_id
_entity_poly.type
_entity_poly.pdbx_seq_one_letter_code
_entity_poly.pdbx_strand_id
1 'polypeptide(L)'
;MRYKKVVVGGTFDRLHLGHKALLRKAFEVGKYVYIGLTSDEMIKNKLYAEKILPYEVRLRDLVKFFEVNGYKNYRIIKIHNAIGFADKLKSLEAIVVSEETYKGALIVNKAREEKGLKPLAIVKIGIVKSKLGCKISSSLIRAGLIDPFGNPKR
;
A
#
# COMPACT_ATOMS: atom_id res chain seq x y z
N MET A 1 1.76 -1.30 19.96
CA MET A 1 2.47 -1.44 18.65
C MET A 1 3.53 -2.52 18.78
N ARG A 2 3.51 -3.51 17.88
CA ARG A 2 4.34 -4.74 17.92
C ARG A 2 5.73 -4.55 17.32
N TYR A 3 5.89 -3.63 16.36
CA TYR A 3 7.13 -3.38 15.63
C TYR A 3 7.52 -1.91 15.74
N LYS A 4 8.82 -1.59 15.75
CA LYS A 4 9.32 -0.22 15.78
C LYS A 4 9.17 0.45 14.42
N LYS A 5 9.54 -0.23 13.33
CA LYS A 5 9.51 0.32 11.96
C LYS A 5 8.87 -0.68 11.00
N VAL A 6 7.81 -0.24 10.36
CA VAL A 6 6.98 -1.05 9.47
C VAL A 6 6.95 -0.42 8.09
N VAL A 7 6.93 -1.23 7.05
CA VAL A 7 6.75 -0.77 5.68
C VAL A 7 5.43 -1.25 5.08
N VAL A 8 4.79 -0.39 4.32
CA VAL A 8 3.62 -0.72 3.48
C VAL A 8 3.82 -0.07 2.12
N GLY A 9 3.53 -0.80 1.05
CA GLY A 9 3.72 -0.34 -0.32
C GLY A 9 2.43 -0.42 -1.12
N GLY A 10 2.22 0.54 -2.02
CA GLY A 10 1.04 0.52 -2.88
C GLY A 10 1.02 1.67 -3.89
N THR A 11 0.15 1.52 -4.88
CA THR A 11 -0.17 2.64 -5.78
C THR A 11 -1.09 3.63 -5.08
N PHE A 12 -2.00 3.16 -4.22
CA PHE A 12 -2.95 3.99 -3.49
C PHE A 12 -3.83 4.87 -4.41
N ASP A 13 -4.13 4.37 -5.61
CA ASP A 13 -5.05 5.01 -6.56
C ASP A 13 -6.49 5.00 -6.03
N ARG A 14 -7.12 6.19 -6.03
CA ARG A 14 -8.50 6.41 -5.54
C ARG A 14 -8.72 5.75 -4.17
N LEU A 15 -8.05 6.28 -3.14
CA LEU A 15 -7.88 5.68 -1.81
C LEU A 15 -9.17 5.06 -1.22
N HIS A 16 -9.39 3.79 -1.53
CA HIS A 16 -10.60 3.03 -1.18
C HIS A 16 -10.47 2.28 0.14
N LEU A 17 -11.56 1.65 0.61
CA LEU A 17 -11.58 0.97 1.92
C LEU A 17 -10.49 -0.09 2.09
N GLY A 18 -10.19 -0.87 1.04
CA GLY A 18 -9.05 -1.81 1.03
C GLY A 18 -7.70 -1.14 1.36
N HIS A 19 -7.38 -0.01 0.71
CA HIS A 19 -6.16 0.75 1.02
C HIS A 19 -6.18 1.30 2.45
N LYS A 20 -7.32 1.84 2.89
CA LYS A 20 -7.46 2.38 4.25
C LYS A 20 -7.26 1.30 5.31
N ALA A 21 -7.79 0.10 5.09
CA ALA A 21 -7.57 -1.04 5.99
C ALA A 21 -6.09 -1.44 6.06
N LEU A 22 -5.40 -1.47 4.91
CA LEU A 22 -3.97 -1.75 4.83
C LEU A 22 -3.13 -0.74 5.62
N LEU A 23 -3.38 0.55 5.39
CA LEU A 23 -2.68 1.64 6.06
C LEU A 23 -2.96 1.65 7.57
N ARG A 24 -4.23 1.50 7.98
CA ARG A 24 -4.61 1.39 9.40
C ARG A 24 -3.89 0.25 10.08
N LYS A 25 -3.80 -0.92 9.45
CA LYS A 25 -3.06 -2.05 10.02
C LYS A 25 -1.59 -1.72 10.21
N ALA A 26 -0.97 -1.00 9.28
CA ALA A 26 0.42 -0.57 9.41
C ALA A 26 0.64 0.35 10.61
N PHE A 27 -0.26 1.32 10.85
CA PHE A 27 -0.21 2.19 12.02
C PHE A 27 -0.59 1.48 13.33
N GLU A 28 -1.41 0.44 13.29
CA GLU A 28 -1.75 -0.38 14.46
C GLU A 28 -0.52 -1.18 14.95
N VAL A 29 0.20 -1.80 14.02
CA VAL A 29 1.32 -2.71 14.36
C VAL A 29 2.66 -1.99 14.49
N GLY A 30 2.84 -0.82 13.87
CA GLY A 30 4.12 -0.11 13.79
C GLY A 30 4.18 1.19 14.60
N LYS A 31 5.29 1.45 15.29
CA LYS A 31 5.57 2.76 15.92
C LYS A 31 5.87 3.85 14.89
N TYR A 32 6.55 3.49 13.82
CA TYR A 32 6.86 4.36 12.68
C TYR A 32 6.56 3.62 11.38
N VAL A 33 5.83 4.25 10.47
CA VAL A 33 5.38 3.63 9.22
C VAL A 33 6.06 4.29 8.03
N TYR A 34 6.76 3.48 7.23
CA TYR A 34 7.24 3.88 5.92
C TYR A 34 6.24 3.46 4.85
N ILE A 35 5.85 4.41 4.00
CA ILE A 35 4.88 4.19 2.93
C ILE A 35 5.59 4.31 1.59
N GLY A 36 5.68 3.21 0.85
CA GLY A 36 6.14 3.20 -0.53
C GLY A 36 5.00 3.57 -1.47
N LEU A 37 5.05 4.78 -2.05
CA LEU A 37 4.09 5.24 -3.04
C LEU A 37 4.68 5.06 -4.45
N THR A 38 4.04 4.24 -5.29
CA THR A 38 4.58 3.96 -6.63
C THR A 38 4.64 5.22 -7.48
N SER A 39 5.74 5.40 -8.22
CA SER A 39 5.89 6.45 -9.22
C SER A 39 4.92 6.24 -10.40
N ASP A 40 4.81 7.26 -11.25
CA ASP A 40 3.93 7.19 -12.43
C ASP A 40 4.51 6.25 -13.50
N GLU A 41 5.82 6.04 -13.53
CA GLU A 41 6.47 5.08 -14.44
C GLU A 41 6.11 3.64 -14.08
N MET A 42 5.98 3.32 -12.79
CA MET A 42 5.63 1.96 -12.34
C MET A 42 4.20 1.53 -12.70
N ILE A 43 3.33 2.47 -13.04
CA ILE A 43 1.90 2.20 -13.28
C ILE A 43 1.53 2.19 -14.77
N LYS A 44 2.46 2.54 -15.67
CA LYS A 44 2.22 2.65 -17.12
C LYS A 44 1.68 1.36 -17.75
N ASN A 45 2.09 0.20 -17.23
CA ASN A 45 1.67 -1.12 -17.75
C ASN A 45 0.45 -1.71 -17.00
N LYS A 46 -0.21 -0.94 -16.12
CA LYS A 46 -1.40 -1.42 -15.39
C LYS A 46 -2.66 -1.28 -16.24
N LEU A 47 -3.64 -2.15 -15.97
CA LEU A 47 -4.96 -2.04 -16.58
C LEU A 47 -5.60 -0.69 -16.26
N TYR A 48 -6.06 0.02 -17.30
CA TYR A 48 -6.56 1.40 -17.22
C TYR A 48 -5.53 2.39 -16.64
N ALA A 49 -4.26 2.28 -17.05
CA ALA A 49 -3.18 3.16 -16.57
C ALA A 49 -3.49 4.64 -16.81
N GLU A 50 -4.14 4.97 -17.93
CA GLU A 50 -4.57 6.31 -18.31
C GLU A 50 -5.59 6.92 -17.34
N LYS A 51 -6.28 6.09 -16.56
CA LYS A 51 -7.26 6.51 -15.55
C LYS A 51 -6.70 6.52 -14.12
N ILE A 52 -5.44 6.13 -13.93
CA ILE A 52 -4.77 6.18 -12.62
C ILE A 52 -4.38 7.62 -12.32
N LEU A 53 -4.62 8.07 -11.09
CA LEU A 53 -4.28 9.42 -10.67
C LEU A 53 -2.76 9.65 -10.70
N PRO A 54 -2.27 10.85 -11.10
CA PRO A 54 -0.86 11.20 -11.03
C PRO A 54 -0.29 11.06 -9.61
N TYR A 55 1.02 10.84 -9.50
CA TYR A 55 1.72 10.66 -8.23
C TYR A 55 1.36 11.74 -7.21
N GLU A 56 1.38 13.01 -7.61
CA GLU A 56 1.12 14.14 -6.72
C GLU A 56 -0.31 14.16 -6.16
N VAL A 57 -1.29 13.68 -6.94
CA VAL A 57 -2.67 13.57 -6.47
C VAL A 57 -2.79 12.43 -5.46
N ARG A 58 -2.18 11.27 -5.75
CA ARG A 58 -2.17 10.12 -4.82
C ARG A 58 -1.43 10.43 -3.52
N LEU A 59 -0.34 11.20 -3.61
CA LEU A 59 0.40 11.70 -2.45
C LEU A 59 -0.48 12.60 -1.58
N ARG A 60 -1.17 13.57 -2.20
CA ARG A 60 -2.09 14.48 -1.51
C ARG A 60 -3.21 13.72 -0.79
N ASP A 61 -3.81 12.75 -1.45
CA ASP A 61 -4.87 11.92 -0.87
C ASP A 61 -4.38 11.11 0.34
N LEU A 62 -3.15 10.59 0.30
CA LEU A 62 -2.52 9.91 1.43
C LEU A 62 -2.26 10.86 2.59
N VAL A 63 -1.66 12.03 2.33
CA VAL A 63 -1.37 13.04 3.36
C VAL A 63 -2.67 13.47 4.05
N LYS A 64 -3.71 13.81 3.27
CA LYS A 64 -5.03 14.16 3.80
C LYS A 64 -5.63 13.03 4.66
N PHE A 65 -5.49 11.78 4.23
CA PHE A 65 -5.94 10.64 5.02
C PHE A 65 -5.18 10.54 6.34
N PHE A 66 -3.86 10.75 6.35
CA PHE A 66 -3.07 10.70 7.57
C PHE A 66 -3.40 11.84 8.54
N GLU A 67 -3.58 13.05 8.03
CA GLU A 67 -4.00 14.22 8.81
C GLU A 67 -5.36 13.99 9.50
N VAL A 68 -6.37 13.57 8.73
CA VAL A 68 -7.73 13.33 9.25
C VAL A 68 -7.78 12.22 10.31
N ASN A 69 -6.88 11.23 10.23
CA ASN A 69 -6.80 10.14 11.22
C ASN A 69 -5.77 10.43 12.34
N GLY A 70 -5.15 11.61 12.35
CA GLY A 70 -4.19 12.01 13.39
C GLY A 70 -2.88 11.23 13.40
N TYR A 71 -2.49 10.62 12.27
CA TYR A 71 -1.23 9.89 12.17
C TYR A 71 -0.05 10.86 12.02
N LYS A 72 0.99 10.71 12.86
CA LYS A 72 2.15 11.62 12.89
C LYS A 72 3.50 10.94 12.61
N ASN A 73 3.62 9.64 12.89
CA ASN A 73 4.88 8.90 12.80
C ASN A 73 5.00 8.14 11.47
N TYR A 74 5.17 8.87 10.37
CA TYR A 74 5.32 8.24 9.06
C TYR A 74 6.30 8.95 8.13
N ARG A 75 6.71 8.23 7.09
CA ARG A 75 7.43 8.79 5.94
C ARG A 75 6.92 8.18 4.66
N ILE A 76 6.51 9.03 3.72
CA ILE A 76 6.16 8.61 2.36
C ILE A 76 7.43 8.67 1.50
N ILE A 77 7.70 7.60 0.75
CA ILE A 77 8.86 7.48 -0.13
C ILE A 77 8.34 7.08 -1.51
N LYS A 78 8.69 7.86 -2.53
CA LYS A 78 8.44 7.50 -3.93
C LYS A 78 9.26 6.27 -4.28
N ILE A 79 8.61 5.23 -4.79
CA ILE A 79 9.28 3.99 -5.21
C ILE A 79 9.18 3.84 -6.73
N HIS A 80 10.23 3.30 -7.33
CA HIS A 80 10.37 3.10 -8.78
C HIS A 80 10.46 1.62 -9.18
N ASN A 81 10.42 0.70 -8.22
CA ASN A 81 10.33 -0.74 -8.42
C ASN A 81 9.62 -1.42 -7.23
N ALA A 82 9.34 -2.73 -7.34
CA ALA A 82 8.56 -3.48 -6.35
C ALA A 82 9.25 -3.64 -4.98
N ILE A 83 10.58 -3.59 -4.94
CA ILE A 83 11.38 -3.69 -3.71
C ILE A 83 11.46 -2.32 -3.01
N GLY A 84 11.51 -1.24 -3.79
CA GLY A 84 11.58 0.13 -3.33
C GLY A 84 12.87 0.40 -2.55
N PHE A 85 12.71 0.73 -1.27
CA PHE A 85 13.80 1.01 -0.32
C PHE A 85 13.93 -0.08 0.76
N ALA A 86 13.10 -1.12 0.69
CA ALA A 86 12.98 -2.11 1.76
C ALA A 86 14.24 -2.97 1.92
N ASP A 87 15.07 -3.07 0.89
CA ASP A 87 16.34 -3.79 0.84
C ASP A 87 17.56 -2.95 1.26
N LYS A 88 17.35 -1.67 1.61
CA LYS A 88 18.40 -0.75 2.08
C LYS A 88 18.27 -0.43 3.56
N LEU A 89 17.04 -0.41 4.09
CA LEU A 89 16.79 -0.07 5.50
C LEU A 89 16.90 -1.31 6.41
N LYS A 90 18.06 -1.45 7.05
CA LYS A 90 18.32 -2.50 8.05
C LYS A 90 17.33 -2.48 9.22
N SER A 91 16.87 -1.29 9.60
CA SER A 91 16.00 -1.08 10.76
C SER A 91 14.52 -1.45 10.54
N LEU A 92 14.11 -1.86 9.34
CA LEU A 92 12.74 -2.33 9.09
C LEU A 92 12.55 -3.70 9.76
N GLU A 93 11.41 -3.87 10.44
CA GLU A 93 11.09 -5.09 11.19
C GLU A 93 9.92 -5.87 10.57
N ALA A 94 8.96 -5.18 9.93
CA ALA A 94 7.80 -5.81 9.33
C ALA A 94 7.34 -5.14 8.04
N ILE A 95 6.67 -5.93 7.19
CA ILE A 95 5.98 -5.49 5.98
C ILE A 95 4.49 -5.83 6.08
N VAL A 96 3.63 -4.86 5.80
CA VAL A 96 2.18 -5.04 5.82
C VAL A 96 1.67 -5.17 4.40
N VAL A 97 0.94 -6.26 4.13
CA VAL A 97 0.44 -6.62 2.81
C VAL A 97 -1.00 -7.08 2.86
N SER A 98 -1.74 -6.87 1.77
CA SER A 98 -2.96 -7.61 1.51
C SER A 98 -2.65 -9.00 0.96
N GLU A 99 -3.67 -9.85 0.89
CA GLU A 99 -3.63 -11.13 0.17
C GLU A 99 -2.99 -11.03 -1.23
N GLU A 100 -3.27 -9.95 -1.95
CA GLU A 100 -2.78 -9.74 -3.32
C GLU A 100 -1.29 -9.45 -3.36
N THR A 101 -0.81 -8.66 -2.41
CA THR A 101 0.57 -8.19 -2.35
C THR A 101 1.49 -9.13 -1.57
N TYR A 102 0.97 -10.26 -1.07
CA TYR A 102 1.74 -11.24 -0.31
C TYR A 102 2.96 -11.77 -1.09
N LYS A 103 2.78 -12.09 -2.38
CA LYS A 103 3.90 -12.49 -3.24
C LYS A 103 4.98 -11.40 -3.35
N GLY A 104 4.57 -10.13 -3.33
CA GLY A 104 5.50 -8.99 -3.30
C GLY A 104 6.34 -8.95 -2.02
N ALA A 105 5.77 -9.29 -0.86
CA ALA A 105 6.53 -9.38 0.39
C ALA A 105 7.58 -10.51 0.35
N LEU A 106 7.27 -11.64 -0.29
CA LEU A 106 8.24 -12.72 -0.48
C LEU A 106 9.43 -12.27 -1.34
N ILE A 107 9.17 -11.53 -2.43
CA ILE A 107 10.22 -10.95 -3.27
C ILE A 107 11.09 -9.97 -2.48
N VAL A 108 10.47 -9.12 -1.64
CA VAL A 108 11.19 -8.19 -0.76
C VAL A 108 12.09 -8.94 0.22
N ASN A 109 11.60 -9.99 0.86
CA ASN A 109 12.39 -10.77 1.81
C ASN A 109 13.56 -11.47 1.12
N LYS A 110 13.35 -12.05 -0.06
CA LYS A 110 14.44 -12.63 -0.86
C LYS A 110 15.52 -11.61 -1.20
N ALA A 111 15.13 -10.42 -1.68
CA ALA A 111 16.07 -9.35 -1.98
C ALA A 111 16.82 -8.82 -0.73
N ARG A 112 16.21 -8.91 0.45
CA ARG A 112 16.85 -8.59 1.73
C ARG A 112 17.88 -9.64 2.11
N GLU A 113 17.54 -10.91 1.99
CA GLU A 113 18.44 -12.03 2.28
C GLU A 113 19.67 -12.03 1.37
N GLU A 114 19.50 -11.77 0.08
CA GLU A 114 20.59 -11.60 -0.90
C GLU A 114 21.57 -10.47 -0.52
N LYS A 115 21.11 -9.49 0.29
CA LYS A 115 21.92 -8.38 0.82
C LYS A 115 22.35 -8.58 2.27
N GLY A 116 22.18 -9.77 2.83
CA GLY A 116 22.52 -10.10 4.21
C GLY A 116 21.66 -9.38 5.26
N LEU A 117 20.46 -8.93 4.88
CA LEU A 117 19.50 -8.30 5.79
C LEU A 117 18.50 -9.32 6.33
N LYS A 118 18.09 -9.14 7.59
CA LYS A 118 17.06 -9.98 8.21
C LYS A 118 15.75 -9.87 7.43
N PRO A 119 15.04 -10.98 7.17
CA PRO A 119 13.72 -10.93 6.54
C PRO A 119 12.74 -10.16 7.42
N LEU A 120 11.77 -9.51 6.79
CA LEU A 120 10.71 -8.77 7.46
C LEU A 120 9.61 -9.73 7.91
N ALA A 121 9.07 -9.49 9.11
CA ALA A 121 7.84 -10.15 9.53
C ALA A 121 6.69 -9.72 8.60
N ILE A 122 6.00 -10.68 8.00
CA ILE A 122 4.90 -10.39 7.07
C ILE A 122 3.60 -10.30 7.86
N VAL A 123 2.99 -9.12 7.88
CA VAL A 123 1.67 -8.88 8.48
C VAL A 123 0.65 -8.81 7.35
N LYS A 124 -0.16 -9.86 7.25
CA LYS A 124 -1.17 -10.01 6.19
C LYS A 124 -2.54 -9.50 6.67
N ILE A 125 -3.23 -8.75 5.82
CA ILE A 125 -4.66 -8.42 6.01
C ILE A 125 -5.55 -9.18 5.04
N GLY A 126 -6.77 -9.47 5.48
CA GLY A 126 -7.81 -10.06 4.64
C GLY A 126 -8.32 -9.09 3.57
N ILE A 127 -9.02 -9.63 2.59
CA ILE A 127 -9.63 -8.88 1.50
C ILE A 127 -10.85 -8.10 1.99
N VAL A 128 -10.91 -6.80 1.68
CA VAL A 128 -12.11 -5.98 1.90
C VAL A 128 -13.07 -6.15 0.72
N LYS A 129 -14.25 -6.69 0.98
CA LYS A 129 -15.31 -6.92 -0.02
C LYS A 129 -16.15 -5.65 -0.24
N SER A 130 -16.61 -5.50 -1.48
CA SER A 130 -17.62 -4.51 -1.87
C SER A 130 -19.02 -5.05 -1.59
N LYS A 131 -20.04 -4.20 -1.75
CA LYS A 131 -21.45 -4.64 -1.64
C LYS A 131 -21.88 -5.63 -2.73
N LEU A 132 -21.11 -5.75 -3.82
CA LEU A 132 -21.30 -6.76 -4.85
C LEU A 132 -20.71 -8.14 -4.48
N GLY A 133 -20.18 -8.30 -3.27
CA GLY A 133 -19.52 -9.53 -2.81
C GLY A 133 -18.11 -9.73 -3.36
N CYS A 134 -17.77 -9.09 -4.48
CA CYS A 134 -16.42 -9.03 -5.03
C CYS A 134 -15.54 -8.03 -4.28
N LYS A 135 -14.21 -8.18 -4.36
CA LYS A 135 -13.24 -7.29 -3.71
C LYS A 135 -13.35 -5.83 -4.17
N ILE A 136 -13.16 -4.88 -3.27
CA ILE A 136 -12.93 -3.47 -3.64
C ILE A 136 -11.54 -3.33 -4.29
N SER A 137 -11.48 -2.91 -5.55
CA SER A 137 -10.22 -2.64 -6.24
C SER A 137 -10.28 -1.34 -7.04
N SER A 138 -9.15 -0.65 -7.17
CA SER A 138 -9.06 0.54 -8.00
C SER A 138 -9.47 0.27 -9.46
N SER A 139 -9.25 -0.94 -10.00
CA SER A 139 -9.67 -1.28 -11.36
C SER A 139 -11.20 -1.25 -11.53
N LEU A 140 -11.97 -1.78 -10.56
CA LEU A 140 -13.44 -1.69 -10.60
C LEU A 140 -13.93 -0.25 -10.44
N ILE A 141 -13.21 0.56 -9.65
CA ILE A 141 -13.53 1.99 -9.50
C ILE A 141 -13.21 2.76 -10.80
N ARG A 142 -12.12 2.45 -11.49
CA ARG A 142 -11.75 3.04 -12.80
C ARG A 142 -12.68 2.59 -13.93
N ALA A 143 -13.20 1.36 -13.85
CA ALA A 143 -14.24 0.86 -14.73
C ALA A 143 -15.62 1.48 -14.46
N GLY A 144 -15.78 2.24 -13.36
CA GLY A 144 -17.04 2.88 -12.99
C GLY A 144 -18.06 1.91 -12.39
N LEU A 145 -17.67 0.69 -12.02
CA LEU A 145 -18.59 -0.32 -11.47
C LEU A 145 -18.92 -0.08 -10.00
N ILE A 146 -17.96 0.44 -9.24
CA ILE A 146 -18.12 0.77 -7.81
C ILE A 146 -17.49 2.12 -7.44
N ASP A 147 -17.94 2.71 -6.35
CA ASP A 147 -17.28 3.85 -5.71
C ASP A 147 -16.13 3.41 -4.76
N PRO A 148 -15.34 4.35 -4.21
CA PRO A 148 -14.27 4.04 -3.26
C PRO A 148 -14.72 3.40 -1.93
N PHE A 149 -16.02 3.40 -1.64
CA PHE A 149 -16.64 2.75 -0.48
C PHE A 149 -17.16 1.34 -0.81
N GLY A 150 -17.07 0.92 -2.08
CA GLY A 150 -17.55 -0.38 -2.53
C GLY A 150 -19.05 -0.44 -2.81
N ASN A 151 -19.71 0.71 -2.97
CA ASN A 151 -21.09 0.76 -3.46
C ASN A 151 -21.12 0.68 -4.98
N PRO A 152 -22.08 -0.02 -5.60
CA PRO A 152 -22.28 0.02 -7.05
C PRO A 152 -22.59 1.43 -7.54
N LYS A 153 -22.03 1.85 -8.67
CA LYS A 153 -22.48 3.04 -9.38
C LYS A 153 -23.62 2.64 -10.33
N ARG A 154 -24.79 3.26 -10.15
CA ARG A 154 -25.94 3.15 -11.06
C ARG A 154 -25.65 3.90 -12.36
#